data_AF-A0A662L8M3-F1
#
_entry.id   AF-A0A662L8M3-F1
#
_cell.length_a   1.000
_cell.length_b   1.000
_cell.length_c   1.000
_cell.angle_alpha   90.00
_cell.angle_beta   90.00
_cell.angle_gamma   90.00
#
_symmetry.space_group_name_H-M   'P 1'
#
loop_
_entity.id
_entity.type
_entity.pdbx_description
1 polymer ?
#
loop_
_entity_poly.entity_id
_entity_poly.type
_entity_poly.pdbx_seq_one_letter_code
_entity_poly.pdbx_strand_id
1 'polypeptide(L)'
;EDGEVVFEAWRNNTEMYYEGEWTTGEKELLGRGGALYYMPDDFERDILWASNGRFTGMDDVINALNKGAGFFFMSGHGSPNVWADHYPGVPGNRQHSSIVGLQVITLRPWFPFVSFPIMPADTLSNGEKLPVAVIGGCHNAQFNVSAIPAFLNVFSIFPFLPNNYMWTYGYPVPECLCWRLVRNPNGGAIASIGNTGLGYGMPGKACTTGGGDGWITIEFFRQYGTKNQHILGMAHSQAITTYINSFDMEDMEAGHAKTVEQWVLLGDPSLMIGGY
;
A
#
# COMPACT_ATOMS: atom_id res chain seq x y z
N GLU A 1 24.18 -20.33 13.32
CA GLU A 1 23.23 -20.05 12.22
C GLU A 1 23.71 -20.87 11.03
N ASP A 2 23.18 -22.09 10.90
CA ASP A 2 23.81 -23.16 10.12
C ASP A 2 23.48 -23.14 8.62
N GLY A 3 23.15 -21.96 8.07
CA GLY A 3 22.91 -21.81 6.63
C GLY A 3 21.82 -22.72 6.07
N GLU A 4 20.93 -23.27 6.91
CA GLU A 4 19.83 -24.12 6.45
C GLU A 4 18.81 -23.25 5.71
N VAL A 5 18.78 -23.44 4.41
CA VAL A 5 17.71 -22.96 3.54
C VAL A 5 16.45 -23.76 3.89
N VAL A 6 15.61 -23.20 4.77
CA VAL A 6 14.34 -23.81 5.20
C VAL A 6 13.25 -23.73 4.12
N PHE A 7 13.48 -22.96 3.06
CA PHE A 7 12.61 -22.90 1.88
C PHE A 7 13.41 -22.45 0.64
N GLU A 8 13.50 -23.31 -0.37
CA GLU A 8 14.04 -23.01 -1.69
C GLU A 8 12.92 -23.16 -2.73
N ALA A 9 12.34 -22.04 -3.17
CA ALA A 9 11.24 -22.06 -4.13
C ALA A 9 11.71 -22.13 -5.58
N TRP A 10 12.51 -23.14 -5.94
CA TRP A 10 12.70 -23.51 -7.35
C TRP A 10 11.83 -24.71 -7.68
N ARG A 11 10.65 -24.45 -8.25
CA ARG A 11 9.89 -25.48 -8.96
C ARG A 11 9.92 -25.10 -10.45
N ASN A 12 10.67 -25.85 -11.25
CA ASN A 12 10.69 -25.78 -12.72
C ASN A 12 11.44 -24.60 -13.38
N ASN A 13 12.43 -23.94 -12.74
CA ASN A 13 13.14 -22.78 -13.33
C ASN A 13 12.21 -21.62 -13.79
N THR A 14 11.03 -21.49 -13.19
CA THR A 14 10.11 -20.39 -13.51
C THR A 14 10.41 -19.17 -12.65
N GLU A 15 10.53 -18.00 -13.28
CA GLU A 15 10.64 -16.72 -12.59
C GLU A 15 9.36 -16.46 -11.76
N MET A 16 9.55 -16.21 -10.46
CA MET A 16 8.45 -15.98 -9.54
C MET A 16 8.22 -14.49 -9.35
N TYR A 17 6.96 -14.08 -9.48
CA TYR A 17 6.52 -12.72 -9.20
C TYR A 17 5.67 -12.74 -7.94
N TYR A 18 6.31 -12.47 -6.81
CA TYR A 18 5.61 -12.28 -5.55
C TYR A 18 4.89 -10.94 -5.57
N GLU A 19 3.69 -10.91 -5.00
CA GLU A 19 2.84 -9.73 -5.03
C GLU A 19 3.53 -8.55 -4.33
N GLY A 20 3.52 -7.38 -4.97
CA GLY A 20 4.14 -6.16 -4.43
C GLY A 20 5.68 -6.12 -4.37
N GLU A 21 6.38 -7.24 -4.35
CA GLU A 21 7.84 -7.29 -4.11
C GLU A 21 8.67 -6.71 -5.26
N TRP A 22 8.27 -6.95 -6.50
CA TRP A 22 8.93 -6.32 -7.66
C TRP A 22 8.65 -4.83 -7.74
N THR A 23 7.46 -4.39 -7.29
CA THR A 23 7.10 -2.98 -7.24
C THR A 23 7.88 -2.24 -6.17
N THR A 24 8.05 -2.85 -4.98
CA THR A 24 8.77 -2.25 -3.85
C THR A 24 10.28 -2.43 -3.96
N GLY A 25 10.74 -3.44 -4.71
CA GLY A 25 12.14 -3.88 -4.73
C GLY A 25 13.10 -3.08 -5.58
N GLU A 26 14.30 -3.63 -5.68
CA GLU A 26 15.51 -2.98 -6.23
C GLU A 26 15.83 -3.40 -7.66
N LYS A 27 15.05 -4.32 -8.23
CA LYS A 27 15.39 -4.94 -9.51
C LYS A 27 14.66 -4.29 -10.67
N GLU A 28 15.34 -4.27 -11.81
CA GLU A 28 14.75 -3.93 -13.09
C GLU A 28 13.98 -5.10 -13.67
N LEU A 29 12.78 -4.84 -14.17
CA LEU A 29 11.92 -5.79 -14.83
C LEU A 29 11.36 -5.17 -16.10
N LEU A 30 11.66 -5.77 -17.26
CA LEU A 30 11.26 -5.28 -18.59
C LEU A 30 11.62 -3.80 -18.85
N GLY A 31 12.80 -3.35 -18.44
CA GLY A 31 13.25 -1.98 -18.69
C GLY A 31 12.86 -0.96 -17.62
N ARG A 32 12.15 -1.37 -16.56
CA ARG A 32 11.71 -0.48 -15.47
C ARG A 32 11.93 -1.11 -14.10
N GLY A 33 12.60 -0.36 -13.22
CA GLY A 33 12.87 -0.74 -11.84
C GLY A 33 11.64 -0.73 -10.95
N GLY A 34 11.72 -1.43 -9.82
CA GLY A 34 10.87 -1.16 -8.65
C GLY A 34 11.22 0.19 -7.99
N ALA A 35 10.55 0.51 -6.90
CA ALA A 35 10.73 1.76 -6.17
C ALA A 35 12.18 1.93 -5.67
N LEU A 36 12.73 0.91 -5.00
CA LEU A 36 14.08 1.00 -4.43
C LEU A 36 15.18 1.04 -5.50
N TYR A 37 14.93 0.59 -6.73
CA TYR A 37 15.88 0.74 -7.84
C TYR A 37 16.21 2.22 -8.11
N TYR A 38 15.24 3.12 -7.88
CA TYR A 38 15.40 4.55 -8.13
C TYR A 38 15.82 5.35 -6.91
N MET A 39 15.88 4.70 -5.74
CA MET A 39 16.21 5.37 -4.48
C MET A 39 17.73 5.54 -4.33
N PRO A 40 18.19 6.65 -3.74
CA PRO A 40 19.61 6.87 -3.49
C PRO A 40 20.24 5.80 -2.59
N ASP A 41 21.51 5.49 -2.81
CA ASP A 41 22.20 4.40 -2.10
C ASP A 41 22.46 4.66 -0.62
N ASP A 42 22.40 5.92 -0.18
CA ASP A 42 22.53 6.33 1.22
C ASP A 42 21.27 6.04 2.06
N PHE A 43 20.16 5.63 1.43
CA PHE A 43 19.00 5.12 2.16
C PHE A 43 19.24 3.71 2.69
N GLU A 44 19.03 3.53 4.00
CA GLU A 44 18.87 2.20 4.60
C GLU A 44 17.58 1.54 4.09
N ARG A 45 17.68 0.26 3.75
CA ARG A 45 16.59 -0.52 3.14
C ARG A 45 16.09 -1.57 4.13
N ASP A 46 15.04 -1.25 4.89
CA ASP A 46 14.36 -2.21 5.77
C ASP A 46 13.21 -2.92 5.02
N ILE A 47 13.53 -4.01 4.33
CA ILE A 47 12.58 -4.70 3.45
C ILE A 47 11.82 -5.80 4.20
N LEU A 48 10.51 -5.62 4.34
CA LEU A 48 9.59 -6.59 4.93
C LEU A 48 8.78 -7.26 3.82
N TRP A 49 9.13 -8.50 3.48
CA TRP A 49 8.44 -9.28 2.45
C TRP A 49 7.99 -10.62 3.00
N ALA A 50 6.93 -11.16 2.42
CA ALA A 50 6.50 -12.52 2.76
C ALA A 50 7.52 -13.54 2.24
N SER A 51 8.14 -13.30 1.08
CA SER A 51 9.16 -14.20 0.52
C SER A 51 10.46 -14.26 1.32
N ASN A 52 10.83 -13.18 2.01
CA ASN A 52 12.05 -13.13 2.84
C ASN A 52 11.79 -13.50 4.31
N GLY A 53 10.55 -13.88 4.65
CA GLY A 53 10.15 -14.29 5.99
C GLY A 53 10.11 -13.17 7.03
N ARG A 54 10.25 -11.90 6.61
CA ARG A 54 10.22 -10.74 7.52
C ARG A 54 8.84 -10.07 7.62
N PHE A 55 7.90 -10.48 6.77
CA PHE A 55 6.49 -10.12 6.89
C PHE A 55 5.64 -11.36 7.14
N THR A 56 5.32 -11.59 8.40
CA THR A 56 4.50 -12.71 8.88
C THR A 56 3.19 -12.24 9.50
N GLY A 57 3.10 -10.98 9.89
CA GLY A 57 1.87 -10.36 10.36
C GLY A 57 2.02 -8.87 10.67
N MET A 58 0.95 -8.31 11.21
CA MET A 58 0.82 -6.88 11.48
C MET A 58 1.86 -6.35 12.47
N ASP A 59 2.26 -7.18 13.44
CA ASP A 59 3.28 -6.79 14.43
C ASP A 59 4.64 -6.51 13.78
N ASP A 60 5.00 -7.21 12.70
CA ASP A 60 6.26 -6.95 11.97
C ASP A 60 6.27 -5.53 11.39
N VAL A 61 5.16 -5.14 10.76
CA VAL A 61 4.97 -3.81 10.16
C VAL A 61 4.97 -2.72 11.24
N ILE A 62 4.22 -2.92 12.32
CA ILE A 62 4.16 -1.98 13.45
C ILE A 62 5.55 -1.81 14.08
N ASN A 63 6.26 -2.90 14.34
CA ASN A 63 7.58 -2.87 14.95
C ASN A 63 8.63 -2.20 14.04
N ALA A 64 8.58 -2.43 12.73
CA ALA A 64 9.46 -1.75 11.79
C ALA A 64 9.15 -0.25 11.73
N LEU A 65 7.88 0.12 11.55
CA LEU A 65 7.47 1.53 11.46
C LEU A 65 7.77 2.30 12.76
N ASN A 66 7.63 1.67 13.93
CA ASN A 66 7.94 2.27 15.23
C ASN A 66 9.42 2.68 15.40
N LYS A 67 10.35 2.10 14.63
CA LYS A 67 11.76 2.53 14.64
C LYS A 67 11.94 3.90 13.96
N GLY A 68 11.03 4.25 13.06
CA GLY A 68 11.06 5.43 12.20
C GLY A 68 11.63 5.13 10.82
N ALA A 69 11.16 5.86 9.80
CA ALA A 69 11.65 5.77 8.43
C ALA A 69 11.48 7.13 7.72
N GLY A 70 12.22 7.36 6.63
CA GLY A 70 11.97 8.49 5.73
C GLY A 70 10.81 8.24 4.78
N PHE A 71 10.69 7.01 4.28
CA PHE A 71 9.57 6.53 3.46
C PHE A 71 9.02 5.23 4.03
N PHE A 72 7.71 5.04 3.86
CA PHE A 72 7.03 3.79 4.16
C PHE A 72 6.22 3.37 2.92
N PHE A 73 6.66 2.32 2.22
CA PHE A 73 6.03 1.87 0.99
C PHE A 73 5.41 0.49 1.16
N MET A 74 4.11 0.38 0.86
CA MET A 74 3.40 -0.90 0.79
C MET A 74 2.80 -1.07 -0.60
N SER A 75 2.93 -2.25 -1.22
CA SER A 75 2.29 -2.58 -2.51
C SER A 75 1.57 -3.92 -2.39
N GLY A 76 0.26 -3.95 -2.57
CA GLY A 76 -0.57 -5.11 -2.23
C GLY A 76 -2.06 -4.78 -2.27
N HIS A 77 -2.84 -5.38 -1.38
CA HIS A 77 -4.30 -5.21 -1.30
C HIS A 77 -4.70 -4.20 -0.25
N GLY A 78 -5.80 -3.49 -0.51
CA GLY A 78 -6.29 -2.45 0.37
C GLY A 78 -7.81 -2.41 0.47
N SER A 79 -8.26 -1.82 1.58
CA SER A 79 -9.60 -1.28 1.79
C SER A 79 -9.46 -0.03 2.68
N PRO A 80 -10.55 0.68 3.00
CA PRO A 80 -10.47 1.75 3.99
C PRO A 80 -10.03 1.23 5.37
N ASN A 81 -10.28 -0.04 5.69
CA ASN A 81 -9.93 -0.62 6.99
C ASN A 81 -8.50 -1.17 7.05
N VAL A 82 -8.04 -1.83 6.00
CA VAL A 82 -6.91 -2.77 6.10
C VAL A 82 -6.06 -2.73 4.86
N TRP A 83 -4.75 -2.86 5.05
CA TRP A 83 -3.81 -3.27 4.04
C TRP A 83 -3.34 -4.71 4.30
N ALA A 84 -3.28 -5.52 3.26
CA ALA A 84 -2.91 -6.93 3.33
C ALA A 84 -2.18 -7.37 2.07
N ASP A 85 -1.51 -8.52 2.15
CA ASP A 85 -0.82 -9.14 1.03
C ASP A 85 -1.02 -10.67 1.04
N HIS A 86 -0.39 -11.39 0.11
CA HIS A 86 -0.42 -12.84 0.07
C HIS A 86 0.95 -13.50 0.25
N TYR A 87 0.97 -14.66 0.91
CA TYR A 87 2.15 -15.53 0.95
C TYR A 87 2.55 -15.98 -0.47
N PRO A 88 3.87 -16.14 -0.71
CA PRO A 88 4.40 -16.75 -1.93
C PRO A 88 3.68 -18.05 -2.31
N GLY A 89 3.24 -18.13 -3.56
CA GLY A 89 2.60 -19.32 -4.10
C GLY A 89 1.14 -19.53 -3.68
N VAL A 90 0.54 -18.63 -2.90
CA VAL A 90 -0.88 -18.65 -2.49
C VAL A 90 -1.29 -20.03 -1.93
N PRO A 91 -0.57 -20.55 -0.91
CA PRO A 91 -0.72 -21.93 -0.46
C PRO A 91 -2.14 -22.18 0.05
N GLY A 92 -2.76 -23.24 -0.45
CA GLY A 92 -4.09 -23.65 0.03
C GLY A 92 -5.25 -22.76 -0.41
N ASN A 93 -5.07 -21.90 -1.43
CA ASN A 93 -6.00 -20.89 -1.98
C ASN A 93 -5.92 -19.50 -1.31
N ARG A 94 -6.62 -18.50 -1.89
CA ARG A 94 -6.61 -17.10 -1.41
C ARG A 94 -7.06 -16.92 0.04
N GLN A 95 -7.94 -17.78 0.55
CA GLN A 95 -8.49 -17.65 1.90
C GLN A 95 -7.45 -17.90 2.99
N HIS A 96 -6.50 -18.80 2.73
CA HIS A 96 -5.46 -19.19 3.70
C HIS A 96 -4.10 -18.59 3.41
N SER A 97 -4.00 -17.79 2.34
CA SER A 97 -2.75 -17.18 1.94
C SER A 97 -2.65 -15.69 2.25
N SER A 98 -3.68 -15.05 2.83
CA SER A 98 -3.64 -13.61 3.13
C SER A 98 -2.94 -13.31 4.45
N ILE A 99 -2.15 -12.23 4.45
CA ILE A 99 -1.39 -11.71 5.59
C ILE A 99 -1.80 -10.26 5.80
N VAL A 100 -2.22 -9.91 7.01
CA VAL A 100 -2.59 -8.53 7.35
C VAL A 100 -1.34 -7.75 7.73
N GLY A 101 -1.09 -6.64 7.05
CA GLY A 101 0.04 -5.75 7.34
C GLY A 101 -0.34 -4.62 8.29
N LEU A 102 -1.48 -3.97 8.08
CA LEU A 102 -1.93 -2.89 8.95
C LEU A 102 -3.45 -2.73 8.90
N GLN A 103 -4.08 -2.44 10.04
CA GLN A 103 -5.54 -2.32 10.14
C GLN A 103 -5.96 -1.13 11.02
N VAL A 104 -7.03 -0.44 10.62
CA VAL A 104 -7.62 0.69 11.35
C VAL A 104 -8.45 0.21 12.52
N ILE A 105 -9.38 -0.73 12.29
CA ILE A 105 -10.32 -1.25 13.30
C ILE A 105 -10.53 -2.76 13.17
N THR A 106 -10.57 -3.47 14.30
CA THR A 106 -10.78 -4.94 14.37
C THR A 106 -12.23 -5.35 14.70
N LEU A 107 -13.08 -4.38 15.08
CA LEU A 107 -14.51 -4.56 15.33
C LEU A 107 -15.22 -4.99 14.04
N ARG A 108 -15.98 -6.09 14.11
CA ARG A 108 -16.63 -6.72 12.94
C ARG A 108 -17.92 -7.44 13.32
N PRO A 109 -18.86 -7.65 12.38
CA PRO A 109 -20.15 -8.26 12.68
C PRO A 109 -20.12 -9.79 12.81
N TRP A 110 -18.96 -10.44 12.68
CA TRP A 110 -18.80 -11.89 12.81
C TRP A 110 -17.78 -12.27 13.88
N PHE A 111 -17.92 -13.45 14.50
CA PHE A 111 -17.01 -13.95 15.54
C PHE A 111 -15.53 -13.96 15.08
N PRO A 112 -14.54 -13.59 15.93
CA PRO A 112 -14.67 -13.17 17.33
C PRO A 112 -15.15 -11.75 17.62
N PHE A 113 -15.87 -11.08 16.70
CA PHE A 113 -16.49 -9.74 16.80
C PHE A 113 -15.54 -8.57 17.07
N VAL A 114 -14.48 -8.78 17.84
CA VAL A 114 -13.45 -7.84 18.22
C VAL A 114 -12.14 -8.61 18.37
N SER A 115 -11.03 -7.95 18.04
CA SER A 115 -9.69 -8.40 18.41
C SER A 115 -8.97 -7.23 19.10
N PHE A 116 -7.97 -7.49 19.93
CA PHE A 116 -7.19 -6.42 20.56
C PHE A 116 -5.81 -6.31 19.90
N PRO A 117 -5.28 -5.09 19.71
CA PRO A 117 -5.91 -3.78 19.97
C PRO A 117 -7.13 -3.51 19.05
N ILE A 118 -8.12 -2.76 19.54
CA ILE A 118 -9.33 -2.42 18.75
C ILE A 118 -8.95 -1.61 17.52
N MET A 119 -7.98 -0.69 17.68
CA MET A 119 -7.46 0.14 16.61
C MET A 119 -5.94 -0.09 16.46
N PRO A 120 -5.49 -1.10 15.70
CA PRO A 120 -4.06 -1.42 15.60
C PRO A 120 -3.19 -0.29 15.03
N ALA A 121 -3.64 0.42 14.00
CA ALA A 121 -2.90 1.56 13.47
C ALA A 121 -2.64 2.68 14.50
N ASP A 122 -3.44 2.76 15.57
CA ASP A 122 -3.21 3.72 16.66
C ASP A 122 -2.10 3.30 17.64
N THR A 123 -1.65 2.05 17.60
CA THR A 123 -0.55 1.59 18.45
C THR A 123 0.83 1.96 17.89
N LEU A 124 0.87 2.61 16.72
CA LEU A 124 2.10 3.20 16.21
C LEU A 124 2.62 4.27 17.18
N SER A 125 3.92 4.23 17.42
CA SER A 125 4.63 4.99 18.46
C SER A 125 5.99 5.51 17.98
N ASN A 126 6.16 5.75 16.68
CA ASN A 126 7.39 6.31 16.09
C ASN A 126 7.63 7.79 16.44
N GLY A 127 6.73 8.45 17.20
CA GLY A 127 6.89 9.83 17.61
C GLY A 127 7.09 10.76 16.41
N GLU A 128 8.12 11.60 16.45
CA GLU A 128 8.43 12.56 15.37
C GLU A 128 9.18 11.94 14.18
N LYS A 129 9.48 10.63 14.20
CA LYS A 129 10.15 9.94 13.08
C LYS A 129 9.13 9.50 12.03
N LEU A 130 8.49 10.49 11.42
CA LEU A 130 7.33 10.33 10.57
C LEU A 130 7.71 10.19 9.08
N PRO A 131 7.48 9.03 8.44
CA PRO A 131 7.74 8.86 7.02
C PRO A 131 6.71 9.57 6.14
N VAL A 132 7.05 9.77 4.87
CA VAL A 132 6.06 9.87 3.79
C VAL A 132 5.61 8.45 3.44
N ALA A 133 4.34 8.15 3.69
CA ALA A 133 3.75 6.85 3.39
C ALA A 133 3.21 6.81 1.95
N VAL A 134 3.57 5.79 1.18
CA VAL A 134 2.99 5.49 -0.13
C VAL A 134 2.32 4.12 0.00
N ILE A 135 1.00 4.07 -0.17
CA ILE A 135 0.22 2.85 0.09
C ILE A 135 -0.50 2.44 -1.19
N GLY A 136 -0.02 1.38 -1.82
CA GLY A 136 -0.68 0.69 -2.91
C GLY A 136 -1.88 -0.13 -2.44
N GLY A 137 -2.74 -0.51 -3.38
CA GLY A 137 -3.98 -1.24 -3.15
C GLY A 137 -5.21 -0.34 -3.14
N CYS A 138 -6.38 -0.97 -3.00
CA CYS A 138 -7.66 -0.30 -3.17
C CYS A 138 -8.09 0.51 -1.93
N HIS A 139 -8.77 1.64 -2.14
CA HIS A 139 -9.56 2.40 -1.13
C HIS A 139 -8.84 2.80 0.17
N ASN A 140 -7.53 2.62 0.28
CA ASN A 140 -6.75 2.98 1.46
C ASN A 140 -6.77 4.50 1.74
N ALA A 141 -7.11 5.32 0.74
CA ALA A 141 -7.32 6.76 0.86
C ALA A 141 -8.78 7.18 0.63
N GLN A 142 -9.77 6.29 0.79
CA GLN A 142 -11.20 6.61 0.68
C GLN A 142 -11.65 7.53 1.83
N PHE A 143 -11.33 8.82 1.73
CA PHE A 143 -11.50 9.82 2.79
C PHE A 143 -12.96 10.18 3.09
N ASN A 144 -13.92 9.71 2.29
CA ASN A 144 -15.35 9.87 2.56
C ASN A 144 -15.96 8.71 3.36
N VAL A 145 -15.16 7.74 3.82
CA VAL A 145 -15.63 6.66 4.69
C VAL A 145 -16.10 7.21 6.05
N SER A 146 -17.09 6.56 6.65
CA SER A 146 -17.57 6.89 8.00
C SER A 146 -18.16 5.65 8.67
N ALA A 147 -18.11 5.57 10.00
CA ALA A 147 -18.39 4.35 10.75
C ALA A 147 -19.79 3.75 10.47
N ILE A 148 -20.84 4.58 10.40
CA ILE A 148 -22.21 4.11 10.15
C ILE A 148 -22.36 3.54 8.74
N PRO A 149 -22.10 4.29 7.65
CA PRO A 149 -22.20 3.71 6.31
C PRO A 149 -21.22 2.55 6.11
N ALA A 150 -20.03 2.59 6.74
CA ALA A 150 -19.09 1.47 6.68
C ALA A 150 -19.67 0.19 7.30
N PHE A 151 -20.30 0.29 8.48
CA PHE A 151 -21.01 -0.85 9.08
C PHE A 151 -22.16 -1.34 8.19
N LEU A 152 -22.98 -0.42 7.66
CA LEU A 152 -24.10 -0.76 6.77
C LEU A 152 -23.64 -1.43 5.46
N ASN A 153 -22.36 -1.34 5.09
CA ASN A 153 -21.82 -2.05 3.94
C ASN A 153 -21.91 -3.58 4.10
N VAL A 154 -22.10 -4.11 5.32
CA VAL A 154 -22.39 -5.55 5.51
C VAL A 154 -23.61 -6.01 4.69
N PHE A 155 -24.57 -5.13 4.45
CA PHE A 155 -25.77 -5.45 3.68
C PHE A 155 -25.53 -5.60 2.18
N SER A 156 -24.35 -5.22 1.67
CA SER A 156 -24.01 -5.38 0.25
C SER A 156 -23.89 -6.85 -0.19
N ILE A 157 -23.85 -7.78 0.77
CA ILE A 157 -23.91 -9.23 0.49
C ILE A 157 -25.30 -9.67 -0.01
N PHE A 158 -26.33 -8.88 0.24
CA PHE A 158 -27.69 -9.16 -0.21
C PHE A 158 -27.95 -8.44 -1.53
N PRO A 159 -28.11 -9.16 -2.66
CA PRO A 159 -28.20 -8.54 -3.99
C PRO A 159 -29.43 -7.66 -4.19
N PHE A 160 -30.43 -7.76 -3.32
CA PHE A 160 -31.65 -6.95 -3.34
C PHE A 160 -31.56 -5.67 -2.49
N LEU A 161 -30.48 -5.47 -1.74
CA LEU A 161 -30.23 -4.23 -0.99
C LEU A 161 -29.23 -3.34 -1.75
N PRO A 162 -29.38 -2.00 -1.67
CA PRO A 162 -28.46 -1.09 -2.33
C PRO A 162 -27.04 -1.21 -1.73
N ASN A 163 -26.04 -1.28 -2.59
CA ASN A 163 -24.64 -1.16 -2.17
C ASN A 163 -24.32 0.32 -1.96
N ASN A 164 -23.75 0.66 -0.80
CA ASN A 164 -23.33 2.02 -0.47
C ASN A 164 -21.86 2.31 -0.80
N TYR A 165 -21.16 1.38 -1.45
CA TYR A 165 -19.81 1.53 -2.00
C TYR A 165 -18.76 2.01 -0.98
N MET A 166 -18.90 1.57 0.27
CA MET A 166 -17.91 1.87 1.31
C MET A 166 -16.73 0.92 1.32
N TRP A 167 -16.82 -0.25 0.68
CA TRP A 167 -15.69 -1.22 0.59
C TRP A 167 -15.10 -1.65 1.94
N THR A 168 -15.93 -1.67 2.98
CA THR A 168 -15.54 -1.94 4.36
C THR A 168 -16.09 -3.26 4.86
N TYR A 169 -16.97 -3.93 4.10
CA TYR A 169 -17.49 -5.26 4.38
C TYR A 169 -18.11 -5.40 5.78
N GLY A 170 -18.64 -4.31 6.34
CA GLY A 170 -19.26 -4.29 7.67
C GLY A 170 -18.34 -3.91 8.82
N TYR A 171 -17.04 -3.70 8.60
CA TYR A 171 -16.19 -3.06 9.60
C TYR A 171 -16.64 -1.59 9.78
N PRO A 172 -16.90 -1.10 11.01
CA PRO A 172 -17.35 0.27 11.26
C PRO A 172 -16.17 1.24 11.22
N VAL A 173 -15.48 1.32 10.07
CA VAL A 173 -14.28 2.14 9.87
C VAL A 173 -14.64 3.62 9.95
N PRO A 174 -14.12 4.37 10.94
CA PRO A 174 -14.44 5.79 11.08
C PRO A 174 -13.71 6.66 10.05
N GLU A 175 -12.48 6.27 9.69
CA GLU A 175 -11.55 7.01 8.82
C GLU A 175 -10.69 6.01 8.06
N CYS A 176 -10.29 6.35 6.83
CA CYS A 176 -9.47 5.45 6.02
C CYS A 176 -8.05 5.29 6.57
N LEU A 177 -7.50 4.07 6.43
CA LEU A 177 -6.15 3.83 5.93
C LEU A 177 -5.10 4.94 6.17
N CYS A 178 -4.87 5.65 5.06
CA CYS A 178 -3.96 6.75 4.87
C CYS A 178 -4.22 7.92 5.82
N TRP A 179 -5.48 8.32 6.03
CA TRP A 179 -5.79 9.42 6.95
C TRP A 179 -5.49 9.05 8.41
N ARG A 180 -5.77 7.80 8.80
CA ARG A 180 -5.48 7.29 10.15
C ARG A 180 -3.97 7.30 10.44
N LEU A 181 -3.12 7.04 9.43
CA LEU A 181 -1.67 7.19 9.54
C LEU A 181 -1.24 8.64 9.74
N VAL A 182 -1.79 9.58 8.97
CA VAL A 182 -1.38 10.99 9.00
C VAL A 182 -1.74 11.68 10.31
N ARG A 183 -2.93 11.37 10.85
CA ARG A 183 -3.46 12.09 12.01
C ARG A 183 -3.13 11.41 13.36
N ASN A 184 -2.43 10.28 13.36
CA ASN A 184 -2.12 9.55 14.59
C ASN A 184 -1.29 10.45 15.54
N PRO A 185 -1.76 10.75 16.77
CA PRO A 185 -1.08 11.70 17.65
C PRO A 185 0.26 11.19 18.21
N ASN A 186 0.52 9.88 18.19
CA ASN A 186 1.71 9.28 18.80
C ASN A 186 2.75 8.80 17.77
N GLY A 187 2.51 9.03 16.48
CA GLY A 187 3.34 8.50 15.41
C GLY A 187 2.58 8.47 14.08
N GLY A 188 2.75 7.41 13.30
CA GLY A 188 2.15 7.28 11.98
C GLY A 188 3.04 7.87 10.90
N ALA A 189 2.50 8.76 10.07
CA ALA A 189 3.17 9.34 8.90
C ALA A 189 2.98 10.86 8.84
N ILE A 190 3.92 11.60 8.23
CA ILE A 190 3.79 13.07 8.06
C ILE A 190 2.88 13.41 6.88
N ALA A 191 2.83 12.50 5.92
CA ALA A 191 1.93 12.53 4.78
C ALA A 191 1.70 11.10 4.29
N SER A 192 0.59 10.88 3.58
CA SER A 192 0.30 9.60 2.94
C SER A 192 -0.24 9.79 1.53
N ILE A 193 0.08 8.86 0.64
CA ILE A 193 -0.41 8.82 -0.73
C ILE A 193 -1.07 7.47 -0.95
N GLY A 194 -2.27 7.46 -1.55
CA GLY A 194 -3.00 6.23 -1.79
C GLY A 194 -4.23 6.41 -2.68
N ASN A 195 -5.02 5.35 -2.82
CA ASN A 195 -6.15 5.30 -3.74
C ASN A 195 -7.49 5.55 -3.02
N THR A 196 -8.30 6.47 -3.54
CA THR A 196 -9.69 6.67 -3.09
C THR A 196 -10.65 5.58 -3.61
N GLY A 197 -10.23 4.84 -4.64
CA GLY A 197 -11.01 3.80 -5.32
C GLY A 197 -10.22 2.50 -5.53
N LEU A 198 -10.61 1.72 -6.54
CA LEU A 198 -9.90 0.50 -6.96
C LEU A 198 -8.54 0.82 -7.59
N GLY A 199 -7.45 0.63 -6.84
CA GLY A 199 -6.07 0.70 -7.34
C GLY A 199 -5.76 -0.53 -8.20
N TYR A 200 -5.77 -0.38 -9.52
CA TYR A 200 -5.53 -1.49 -10.44
C TYR A 200 -4.05 -1.83 -10.50
N GLY A 201 -3.70 -3.10 -10.30
CA GLY A 201 -2.35 -3.62 -10.46
C GLY A 201 -2.22 -4.50 -11.68
N MET A 202 -1.01 -4.54 -12.26
CA MET A 202 -0.68 -5.47 -13.35
C MET A 202 0.00 -6.72 -12.78
N PRO A 203 -0.48 -7.93 -13.10
CA PRO A 203 0.10 -9.14 -12.54
C PRO A 203 1.41 -9.55 -13.25
N GLY A 204 2.22 -10.34 -12.54
CA GLY A 204 3.40 -10.99 -13.11
C GLY A 204 4.45 -10.00 -13.62
N LYS A 205 5.05 -10.32 -14.77
CA LYS A 205 6.14 -9.54 -15.36
C LYS A 205 5.82 -8.09 -15.70
N ALA A 206 4.53 -7.74 -15.80
CA ALA A 206 4.07 -6.41 -16.15
C ALA A 206 3.85 -5.50 -14.92
N CYS A 207 4.09 -5.99 -13.69
CA CYS A 207 3.80 -5.25 -12.46
C CYS A 207 4.53 -3.91 -12.31
N THR A 208 5.66 -3.72 -12.99
CA THR A 208 6.41 -2.45 -13.00
C THR A 208 6.12 -1.58 -14.23
N THR A 209 5.64 -2.17 -15.34
CA THR A 209 5.58 -1.53 -16.66
C THR A 209 4.18 -1.29 -17.20
N GLY A 210 3.19 -2.11 -16.84
CA GLY A 210 1.86 -2.12 -17.46
C GLY A 210 0.91 -1.02 -16.99
N GLY A 211 1.35 -0.09 -16.14
CA GLY A 211 0.52 0.98 -15.59
C GLY A 211 -0.08 0.64 -14.23
N GLY A 212 -1.10 1.39 -13.85
CA GLY A 212 -1.84 1.24 -12.60
C GLY A 212 -1.03 1.65 -11.37
N ASP A 213 -1.44 1.09 -10.24
CA ASP A 213 -0.95 1.35 -8.90
C ASP A 213 0.56 1.07 -8.77
N GLY A 214 1.03 -0.04 -9.33
CA GLY A 214 2.44 -0.38 -9.34
C GLY A 214 3.29 0.66 -10.08
N TRP A 215 2.84 1.10 -11.27
CA TRP A 215 3.60 2.05 -12.06
C TRP A 215 3.65 3.44 -11.43
N ILE A 216 2.50 3.96 -10.95
CA ILE A 216 2.40 5.33 -10.42
C ILE A 216 3.12 5.48 -9.08
N THR A 217 3.07 4.45 -8.23
CA THR A 217 3.81 4.45 -6.97
C THR A 217 5.32 4.38 -7.20
N ILE A 218 5.82 3.52 -8.11
CA ILE A 218 7.24 3.51 -8.51
C ILE A 218 7.66 4.87 -9.05
N GLU A 219 6.80 5.50 -9.86
CA GLU A 219 7.12 6.78 -10.48
C GLU A 219 7.36 7.88 -9.44
N PHE A 220 6.64 7.89 -8.32
CA PHE A 220 6.90 8.79 -7.19
C PHE A 220 8.33 8.67 -6.67
N PHE A 221 8.80 7.45 -6.42
CA PHE A 221 10.17 7.20 -5.96
C PHE A 221 11.21 7.60 -7.01
N ARG A 222 10.90 7.42 -8.30
CA ARG A 222 11.76 7.92 -9.39
C ARG A 222 11.84 9.45 -9.40
N GLN A 223 10.73 10.15 -9.16
CA GLN A 223 10.73 11.61 -9.07
C GLN A 223 11.60 12.10 -7.90
N TYR A 224 11.49 11.45 -6.74
CA TYR A 224 12.34 11.77 -5.60
C TYR A 224 13.82 11.41 -5.86
N GLY A 225 14.13 10.12 -6.03
CA GLY A 225 15.50 9.61 -5.98
C GLY A 225 16.32 9.82 -7.24
N THR A 226 15.69 9.89 -8.41
CA THR A 226 16.41 10.08 -9.69
C THR A 226 16.22 11.48 -10.29
N LYS A 227 15.06 12.11 -10.07
CA LYS A 227 14.76 13.47 -10.59
C LYS A 227 15.00 14.58 -9.58
N ASN A 228 15.41 14.26 -8.35
CA ASN A 228 15.70 15.21 -7.29
C ASN A 228 14.52 16.16 -6.99
N GLN A 229 13.29 15.64 -7.08
CA GLN A 229 12.09 16.38 -6.72
C GLN A 229 11.80 16.19 -5.23
N HIS A 230 12.23 17.17 -4.43
CA HIS A 230 12.13 17.10 -2.97
C HIS A 230 10.88 17.76 -2.40
N ILE A 231 10.11 18.53 -3.18
CA ILE A 231 8.82 19.05 -2.71
C ILE A 231 7.76 17.98 -2.91
N LEU A 232 7.11 17.54 -1.84
CA LEU A 232 6.20 16.38 -1.83
C LEU A 232 5.08 16.50 -2.87
N GLY A 233 4.39 17.65 -2.90
CA GLY A 233 3.34 17.92 -3.86
C GLY A 233 3.84 17.94 -5.30
N MET A 234 5.07 18.40 -5.53
CA MET A 234 5.68 18.40 -6.86
C MET A 234 6.09 16.99 -7.31
N ALA A 235 6.61 16.16 -6.41
CA ALA A 235 6.93 14.76 -6.69
C ALA A 235 5.66 13.97 -7.04
N HIS A 236 4.60 14.17 -6.25
CA HIS A 236 3.27 13.60 -6.51
C HIS A 236 2.68 14.07 -7.84
N SER A 237 2.64 15.38 -8.10
CA SER A 237 2.07 15.92 -9.35
C SER A 237 2.88 15.51 -10.58
N GLN A 238 4.21 15.40 -10.46
CA GLN A 238 5.06 14.99 -11.56
C GLN A 238 4.93 13.48 -11.85
N ALA A 239 4.67 12.66 -10.84
CA ALA A 239 4.35 11.25 -11.05
C ALA A 239 3.06 11.08 -11.84
N ILE A 240 2.00 11.81 -11.47
CA ILE A 240 0.73 11.86 -12.23
C ILE A 240 0.96 12.37 -13.66
N THR A 241 1.68 13.48 -13.81
CA THR A 241 1.96 14.07 -15.13
C THR A 241 2.71 13.09 -16.02
N THR A 242 3.70 12.38 -15.46
CA THR A 242 4.46 11.38 -16.22
C THR A 242 3.58 10.19 -16.59
N TYR A 243 2.68 9.76 -15.70
CA TYR A 243 1.69 8.71 -15.99
C TYR A 243 0.81 9.10 -17.18
N ILE A 244 0.20 10.29 -17.14
CA ILE A 244 -0.68 10.80 -18.20
C ILE A 244 0.04 10.83 -19.55
N ASN A 245 1.31 11.24 -19.57
CA ASN A 245 2.11 11.29 -20.80
C ASN A 245 2.62 9.92 -21.28
N SER A 246 2.48 8.87 -20.47
CA SER A 246 2.99 7.52 -20.78
C SER A 246 1.92 6.57 -21.29
N PHE A 247 0.65 6.86 -21.01
CA PHE A 247 -0.46 5.96 -21.30
C PHE A 247 -1.60 6.67 -22.04
N ASP A 248 -2.38 5.92 -22.80
CA ASP A 248 -3.57 6.44 -23.45
C ASP A 248 -4.68 6.66 -22.40
N MET A 249 -5.08 7.91 -22.19
CA MET A 249 -6.16 8.24 -21.25
C MET A 249 -7.56 7.94 -21.82
N GLU A 250 -7.68 7.70 -23.13
CA GLU A 250 -8.93 7.31 -23.77
C GLU A 250 -9.22 5.81 -23.63
N ASP A 251 -8.21 5.01 -23.27
CA ASP A 251 -8.37 3.59 -22.94
C ASP A 251 -9.00 3.41 -21.55
N MET A 252 -10.33 3.53 -21.52
CA MET A 252 -11.13 3.38 -20.31
C MET A 252 -11.10 1.94 -19.77
N GLU A 253 -10.84 0.93 -20.60
CA GLU A 253 -10.76 -0.48 -20.18
C GLU A 253 -9.47 -0.74 -19.39
N ALA A 254 -8.36 -0.12 -19.78
CA ALA A 254 -7.10 -0.17 -19.03
C ALA A 254 -7.16 0.58 -17.68
N GLY A 255 -8.17 1.44 -17.48
CA GLY A 255 -8.39 2.13 -16.20
C GLY A 255 -7.32 3.17 -15.86
N HIS A 256 -6.65 3.71 -16.87
CA HIS A 256 -5.57 4.69 -16.71
C HIS A 256 -6.09 6.04 -16.19
N ALA A 257 -7.15 6.59 -16.78
CA ALA A 257 -7.81 7.80 -16.30
C ALA A 257 -8.24 7.67 -14.83
N LYS A 258 -8.83 6.52 -14.48
CA LYS A 258 -9.20 6.19 -13.10
C LYS A 258 -8.00 6.18 -12.15
N THR A 259 -6.86 5.65 -12.59
CA THR A 259 -5.64 5.54 -11.78
C THR A 259 -5.16 6.92 -11.31
N VAL A 260 -5.12 7.90 -12.22
CA VAL A 260 -4.64 9.25 -11.89
C VAL A 260 -5.65 10.07 -11.10
N GLU A 261 -6.96 9.88 -11.31
CA GLU A 261 -8.00 10.61 -10.59
C GLU A 261 -8.15 10.18 -9.12
N GLN A 262 -7.85 8.92 -8.82
CA GLN A 262 -8.06 8.37 -7.47
C GLN A 262 -6.82 8.44 -6.57
N TRP A 263 -5.63 8.73 -7.13
CA TRP A 263 -4.36 8.65 -6.41
C TRP A 263 -4.04 9.96 -5.71
N VAL A 264 -4.45 10.08 -4.45
CA VAL A 264 -4.48 11.33 -3.69
C VAL A 264 -3.36 11.41 -2.65
N LEU A 265 -2.87 12.64 -2.44
CA LEU A 265 -1.97 13.00 -1.36
C LEU A 265 -2.77 13.58 -0.18
N LEU A 266 -2.60 13.00 1.00
CA LEU A 266 -3.12 13.49 2.28
C LEU A 266 -1.94 13.97 3.13
N GLY A 267 -1.85 15.28 3.38
CA GLY A 267 -0.74 15.92 4.09
C GLY A 267 -0.43 17.30 3.52
N ASP A 268 0.66 17.92 3.95
CA ASP A 268 1.11 19.20 3.42
C ASP A 268 1.89 19.01 2.09
N PRO A 269 1.34 19.44 0.93
CA PRO A 269 2.04 19.31 -0.35
C PRO A 269 3.29 20.18 -0.46
N SER A 270 3.47 21.18 0.40
CA SER A 270 4.65 22.05 0.42
C SER A 270 5.83 21.44 1.20
N LEU A 271 5.64 20.28 1.84
CA LEU A 271 6.67 19.59 2.60
C LEU A 271 7.92 19.34 1.74
N MET A 272 9.08 19.75 2.25
CA MET A 272 10.39 19.36 1.72
C MET A 272 10.80 17.99 2.29
N ILE A 273 10.75 16.97 1.44
CA ILE A 273 11.16 15.61 1.78
C ILE A 273 12.68 15.58 2.01
N GLY A 274 13.09 15.07 3.17
CA GLY A 274 14.48 15.13 3.63
C GLY A 274 14.77 16.29 4.59
N GLY A 275 13.80 17.20 4.79
CA GLY A 275 13.93 18.35 5.69
C GLY A 275 14.50 19.60 5.02
N TYR A 276 14.54 20.70 5.79
CA TYR A 276 15.13 21.98 5.40
C TYR A 276 16.61 22.08 5.82
#